data_AF-A0A2S1FXA8-F1
#
_entry.id   AF-A0A2S1FXA8-F1
#
_cell.length_a   1.000
_cell.length_b   1.000
_cell.length_c   1.000
_cell.angle_alpha   90.00
_cell.angle_beta   90.00
_cell.angle_gamma   90.00
#
_symmetry.space_group_name_H-M   'P 1'
#
loop_
_entity.id
_entity.type
_entity.pdbx_description
1 polymer ?
#
loop_
_entity_poly.entity_id
_entity_poly.type
_entity_poly.pdbx_seq_one_letter_code
_entity_poly.pdbx_strand_id
1 'polypeptide(L)'
;MNLLQSIDNLSYRIIGLGFPLLTIGIIAGAVWANEAWGSYWSWDPKETWALITWLVFAAYLHSRLTKSWQGKKPAILASIGFVVVWICYLGVNFLGKGLHNYGWIL
;
A
#
# COMPACT_ATOMS: atom_id res chain seq x y z
N MET A 1 -7.06 -28.60 6.82
CA MET A 1 -6.89 -27.13 6.78
C MET A 1 -8.23 -26.52 6.40
N ASN A 2 -8.85 -25.70 7.26
CA ASN A 2 -10.11 -25.03 6.92
C ASN A 2 -9.86 -23.92 5.88
N LEU A 3 -10.84 -23.67 5.01
CA LEU A 3 -10.77 -22.67 3.94
C LEU A 3 -10.35 -21.28 4.48
N LEU A 4 -10.91 -20.88 5.61
CA LEU A 4 -10.57 -19.63 6.30
C LEU A 4 -9.08 -19.52 6.65
N GLN A 5 -8.49 -20.61 7.14
CA GLN A 5 -7.07 -20.66 7.49
C GLN A 5 -6.18 -20.55 6.23
N SER A 6 -6.62 -21.14 5.13
CA SER A 6 -5.90 -21.08 3.85
C SER A 6 -5.91 -19.67 3.27
N ILE A 7 -7.05 -18.98 3.30
CA ILE A 7 -7.18 -17.59 2.81
C ILE A 7 -6.38 -16.62 3.70
N ASP A 8 -6.40 -16.81 5.02
CA ASP A 8 -5.62 -16.00 5.96
C ASP A 8 -4.11 -16.16 5.73
N ASN A 9 -3.63 -17.39 5.57
CA ASN A 9 -2.23 -17.68 5.25
C ASN A 9 -1.83 -17.11 3.88
N LEU A 10 -2.71 -17.21 2.88
CA LEU A 10 -2.46 -16.64 1.56
C LEU A 10 -2.32 -15.11 1.64
N SER A 11 -3.23 -14.45 2.36
CA SER A 11 -3.18 -13.00 2.58
C SER A 11 -1.88 -12.57 3.27
N TYR A 12 -1.45 -13.32 4.30
CA TYR A 12 -0.17 -13.07 4.97
C TYR A 12 1.03 -13.19 4.02
N ARG A 13 1.07 -14.21 3.17
CA ARG A 13 2.15 -14.39 2.19
C ARG A 13 2.17 -13.28 1.15
N ILE A 14 1.00 -12.91 0.62
CA ILE A 14 0.89 -11.86 -0.40
C ILE A 14 1.32 -10.51 0.19
N ILE A 15 0.83 -10.13 1.38
CA ILE A 15 1.21 -8.87 2.02
C ILE A 15 2.68 -8.89 2.46
N GLY A 16 3.17 -10.04 2.92
CA GLY A 16 4.58 -10.24 3.27
C GLY A 16 5.53 -10.06 2.09
N LEU A 17 5.13 -10.46 0.88
CA LEU A 17 5.88 -10.19 -0.35
C LEU A 17 5.65 -8.77 -0.88
N GLY A 18 4.43 -8.25 -0.75
CA GLY A 18 4.06 -6.92 -1.23
C GLY A 18 4.78 -5.79 -0.48
N PHE A 19 5.02 -5.94 0.82
CA PHE A 19 5.68 -4.92 1.64
C PHE A 19 7.12 -4.56 1.19
N PRO A 20 8.06 -5.52 1.03
CA PRO A 20 9.39 -5.19 0.54
C PRO A 20 9.38 -4.68 -0.90
N LEU A 21 8.51 -5.23 -1.77
CA LEU A 21 8.35 -4.74 -3.14
C LEU A 21 7.86 -3.27 -3.18
N LEU A 22 6.87 -2.94 -2.36
CA LEU A 22 6.36 -1.57 -2.22
C LEU A 22 7.44 -0.64 -1.66
N THR A 23 8.23 -1.10 -0.70
CA THR A 23 9.34 -0.32 -0.13
C THR A 23 10.37 0.02 -1.20
N ILE A 24 10.79 -0.96 -2.00
CA ILE A 24 11.71 -0.75 -3.13
C ILE A 24 11.08 0.19 -4.16
N GLY A 25 9.79 0.03 -4.45
CA GLY A 25 9.04 0.90 -5.36
C GLY A 25 9.01 2.36 -4.91
N ILE A 26 8.77 2.62 -3.62
CA ILE A 26 8.78 3.98 -3.05
C ILE A 26 10.18 4.60 -3.15
N ILE A 27 11.23 3.84 -2.82
CA ILE A 27 12.62 4.33 -2.90
C ILE A 27 13.00 4.63 -4.35
N ALA A 28 12.73 3.71 -5.27
CA ALA A 28 13.01 3.90 -6.69
C ALA A 28 12.19 5.08 -7.26
N GLY A 29 10.93 5.22 -6.87
CA GLY A 29 10.08 6.35 -7.22
C GLY A 29 10.62 7.68 -6.70
N ALA A 30 11.10 7.74 -5.46
CA ALA A 30 11.70 8.94 -4.88
C ALA A 30 13.00 9.36 -5.60
N VAL A 31 13.85 8.40 -5.98
CA VAL A 31 15.06 8.67 -6.78
C VAL A 31 14.69 9.24 -8.15
N TRP A 32 13.69 8.65 -8.80
CA TRP A 32 13.20 9.14 -10.09
C TRP A 32 12.52 10.51 -9.99
N ALA A 33 11.75 10.76 -8.93
CA ALA A 33 11.11 12.06 -8.67
C ALA A 33 12.14 13.19 -8.55
N ASN A 34 13.29 12.93 -7.94
CA ASN A 34 14.37 13.90 -7.85
C ASN A 34 14.97 14.23 -9.23
N GLU A 35 15.13 13.24 -10.10
CA GLU A 35 15.58 13.46 -11.49
C GLU A 35 14.52 14.20 -12.33
N ALA A 36 13.24 13.89 -12.14
CA ALA A 36 12.16 14.47 -12.93
C ALA A 36 11.78 15.89 -12.49
N TRP A 37 11.79 16.18 -11.19
CA TRP A 37 11.21 17.40 -10.60
C TRP A 37 12.13 18.10 -9.59
N GLY A 38 13.35 17.61 -9.36
CA GLY A 38 14.33 18.22 -8.45
C GLY A 38 14.03 18.04 -6.96
N SER A 39 13.06 17.19 -6.61
CA SER A 39 12.72 16.85 -5.21
C SER A 39 12.42 15.36 -5.09
N TYR A 40 12.91 14.73 -4.02
CA TYR A 40 12.65 13.31 -3.73
C TYR A 40 11.21 13.02 -3.28
N TRP A 41 10.52 14.02 -2.75
CA TRP A 41 9.17 13.89 -2.21
C TRP A 41 8.47 15.24 -2.20
N SER A 42 7.31 15.32 -2.83
CA SER A 42 6.53 16.55 -3.00
C SER A 42 5.17 16.51 -2.28
N TRP A 43 4.89 15.45 -1.51
CA TRP A 43 3.59 15.23 -0.86
C TRP A 43 2.43 15.23 -1.85
N ASP A 44 2.72 14.81 -3.08
CA ASP A 44 1.68 14.62 -4.06
C ASP A 44 0.67 13.60 -3.55
N PRO A 45 -0.59 13.66 -4.00
CA PRO A 45 -1.57 12.66 -3.62
C PRO A 45 -1.06 11.22 -3.83
N LYS A 46 -0.33 10.93 -4.92
CA LYS A 46 0.19 9.56 -5.17
C LYS A 46 1.25 9.14 -4.16
N GLU A 47 2.17 10.03 -3.83
CA GLU A 47 3.22 9.81 -2.84
C GLU A 47 2.61 9.59 -1.45
N THR A 48 1.66 10.44 -1.07
CA THR A 48 0.95 10.34 0.22
C THR A 48 0.20 9.02 0.36
N TRP A 49 -0.53 8.60 -0.67
CA TRP A 49 -1.27 7.33 -0.64
C TRP A 49 -0.36 6.10 -0.71
N ALA A 50 0.80 6.19 -1.39
CA ALA A 50 1.82 5.16 -1.35
C ALA A 50 2.37 4.97 0.08
N LEU A 51 2.63 6.06 0.80
CA LEU A 51 3.04 6.03 2.20
C LEU A 51 1.95 5.45 3.11
N ILE A 52 0.69 5.85 2.94
CA ILE A 52 -0.45 5.29 3.69
C ILE A 52 -0.55 3.77 3.45
N THR A 53 -0.43 3.32 2.20
CA THR A 53 -0.46 1.89 1.85
C THR A 53 0.69 1.13 2.54
N TRP A 54 1.89 1.72 2.53
CA TRP A 54 3.06 1.17 3.20
C TRP A 54 2.84 1.02 4.72
N LEU A 55 2.27 2.05 5.37
CA LEU A 55 1.92 2.00 6.79
C LEU A 55 0.86 0.93 7.11
N VAL A 56 -0.12 0.73 6.23
CA VAL A 56 -1.14 -0.32 6.44
C VAL A 56 -0.52 -1.71 6.32
N PHE A 57 0.37 -1.94 5.34
CA PHE A 57 1.09 -3.21 5.22
C PHE A 57 2.00 -3.47 6.43
N ALA A 58 2.72 -2.44 6.89
CA ALA A 58 3.53 -2.51 8.10
C ALA A 58 2.68 -2.84 9.34
N ALA A 59 1.55 -2.14 9.53
CA ALA A 59 0.63 -2.40 10.64
C ALA A 59 0.04 -3.81 10.57
N TYR A 60 -0.30 -4.31 9.39
CA TYR A 60 -0.78 -5.68 9.19
C TYR A 60 0.28 -6.71 9.60
N LEU A 61 1.50 -6.59 9.09
CA LEU A 61 2.59 -7.50 9.43
C LEU A 61 2.96 -7.42 10.92
N HIS A 62 3.00 -6.22 11.49
CA HIS A 62 3.24 -5.99 12.91
C HIS A 62 2.15 -6.67 13.77
N SER A 63 0.87 -6.49 13.41
CA SER A 63 -0.25 -7.15 14.10
C SER A 63 -0.17 -8.68 14.04
N ARG A 64 0.45 -9.24 12.99
CA ARG A 64 0.59 -10.68 12.80
C ARG A 64 1.78 -11.28 13.55
N LEU A 65 2.86 -10.53 13.68
CA LEU A 65 4.02 -10.89 14.52
C LEU A 65 3.65 -10.82 16.01
N THR A 66 2.84 -9.84 16.41
CA THR A 66 2.28 -9.77 17.75
C THR A 66 1.14 -10.79 17.90
N LYS A 67 1.48 -12.02 18.32
CA LYS A 67 0.56 -13.16 18.60
C LYS A 67 -0.70 -12.85 19.44
N SER A 68 -0.82 -11.65 20.00
CA SER A 68 -1.98 -11.17 20.77
C SER A 68 -3.23 -10.95 19.90
N TRP A 69 -3.10 -10.80 18.57
CA TRP A 69 -4.22 -10.55 17.66
C TRP A 69 -4.62 -11.80 16.86
N GLN A 70 -5.27 -12.77 17.53
CA GLN A 70 -5.92 -13.90 16.85
C GLN A 70 -7.42 -13.61 16.62
N GLY A 71 -7.96 -13.95 15.45
CA GLY A 71 -9.40 -13.85 15.14
C GLY A 71 -9.78 -12.72 14.16
N LYS A 72 -10.87 -11.99 14.45
CA LYS A 72 -11.52 -11.03 13.52
C LYS A 72 -10.71 -9.76 13.22
N LYS A 73 -9.85 -9.33 14.14
CA LYS A 73 -9.13 -8.04 14.05
C LYS A 73 -8.15 -7.95 12.86
N PRO A 74 -7.29 -8.93 12.59
CA PRO A 74 -6.42 -8.88 11.41
C PRO A 74 -7.18 -9.01 10.08
N ALA A 75 -8.35 -9.65 10.05
CA ALA A 75 -9.20 -9.70 8.84
C ALA A 75 -9.77 -8.33 8.47
N ILE A 76 -10.17 -7.53 9.47
CA ILE A 76 -10.60 -6.13 9.26
C ILE A 76 -9.43 -5.29 8.75
N LEU A 77 -8.24 -5.46 9.33
CA LEU A 77 -7.05 -4.71 8.91
C LEU A 77 -6.64 -5.05 7.46
N ALA A 78 -6.70 -6.33 7.08
CA ALA A 78 -6.47 -6.76 5.69
C ALA A 78 -7.50 -6.16 4.72
N SER A 79 -8.77 -6.10 5.13
CA SER A 79 -9.85 -5.51 4.31
C SER A 79 -9.66 -4.01 4.12
N ILE A 80 -9.25 -3.29 5.17
CA ILE A 80 -8.90 -1.86 5.09
C ILE A 80 -7.69 -1.67 4.17
N GLY A 81 -6.65 -2.50 4.31
CA GLY A 81 -5.48 -2.46 3.43
C GLY A 81 -5.82 -2.68 1.96
N PHE A 82 -6.75 -3.59 1.66
CA PHE A 82 -7.23 -3.79 0.30
C PHE A 82 -7.90 -2.52 -0.26
N VAL A 83 -8.81 -1.89 0.49
CA VAL A 83 -9.48 -0.64 0.05
C VAL A 83 -8.47 0.50 -0.13
N VAL A 84 -7.50 0.62 0.76
CA VAL A 84 -6.45 1.65 0.68
C VAL A 84 -5.59 1.48 -0.57
N VAL A 85 -5.24 0.25 -0.96
CA VAL A 85 -4.52 -0.01 -2.22
C VAL A 85 -5.34 0.44 -3.43
N TRP A 86 -6.65 0.16 -3.46
CA TRP A 86 -7.54 0.62 -4.53
C TRP A 86 -7.63 2.15 -4.60
N ILE A 87 -7.70 2.83 -3.45
CA ILE A 87 -7.67 4.29 -3.42
C ILE A 87 -6.33 4.80 -3.96
N CYS A 88 -5.20 4.18 -3.57
CA CYS A 88 -3.86 4.56 -4.04
C CYS A 88 -3.68 4.39 -5.56
N TYR A 89 -4.19 3.30 -6.15
CA TYR A 89 -4.02 3.01 -7.57
C TYR A 89 -5.07 3.70 -8.46
N LEU A 90 -6.32 3.80 -8.03
CA LEU A 90 -7.41 4.34 -8.84
C LEU A 90 -7.88 5.69 -8.33
N GLY A 91 -8.18 5.80 -7.03
CA GLY A 91 -8.72 7.02 -6.43
C GLY A 91 -7.83 8.25 -6.65
N VAL A 92 -6.52 8.09 -6.52
CA VAL A 92 -5.58 9.21 -6.70
C VAL A 92 -5.47 9.68 -8.14
N ASN A 93 -5.64 8.79 -9.11
CA ASN A 93 -5.67 9.18 -10.52
C ASN A 93 -6.92 10.03 -10.83
N PHE A 94 -8.05 9.80 -10.14
CA PHE A 94 -9.27 10.62 -10.31
C PHE A 94 -9.22 11.99 -9.64
N LEU A 95 -8.33 12.21 -8.66
CA LEU A 95 -8.22 13.50 -7.96
C LEU A 95 -7.60 14.60 -8.83
N GLY A 96 -6.99 14.26 -9.98
CA GLY A 96 -6.55 15.21 -11.02
C GLY A 96 -5.49 16.23 -10.57
N LYS A 97 -4.91 16.07 -9.37
CA LYS A 97 -3.93 16.97 -8.76
C LYS A 97 -2.62 16.24 -8.47
N GLY A 98 -1.50 16.89 -8.82
CA GLY A 98 -0.15 16.41 -8.60
C GLY A 98 0.62 16.14 -9.90
N LEU A 99 1.95 16.04 -9.79
CA LEU A 99 2.88 15.88 -10.93
C LEU A 99 2.73 14.53 -11.66
N HIS A 100 1.97 13.61 -11.04
CA HIS A 100 1.76 12.25 -11.52
C HIS A 100 0.41 12.00 -12.21
N ASN A 101 -0.26 13.04 -12.69
CA ASN A 101 -1.52 12.89 -13.43
C ASN A 101 -1.25 12.43 -14.88
N TYR A 102 -1.28 11.12 -15.12
CA TYR A 102 -1.06 10.53 -16.45
C TYR A 102 -2.34 9.97 -17.10
N GLY A 103 -3.49 10.10 -16.43
CA GLY A 103 -4.75 9.49 -16.83
C GLY A 103 -5.86 10.51 -16.98
N TRP A 104 -5.85 11.27 -18.08
CA TRP A 104 -7.07 11.91 -18.54
C TRP A 104 -7.87 10.87 -19.31
N ILE A 105 -9.09 10.59 -18.85
CA ILE A 105 -10.10 9.93 -19.69
C ILE A 105 -10.53 11.01 -20.69
N LEU A 106 -9.99 10.92 -21.90
CA LEU A 106 -10.60 11.53 -23.07
C LEU A 106 -11.72 10.61 -23.57
#